data_AF-A0A6A5U4E5-F1
#
_entry.id   AF-A0A6A5U4E5-F1
#
_cell.length_a   1.000
_cell.length_b   1.000
_cell.length_c   1.000
_cell.angle_alpha   90.00
_cell.angle_beta   90.00
_cell.angle_gamma   90.00
#
_symmetry.space_group_name_H-M   'P 1'
#
loop_
_entity.id
_entity.type
_entity.pdbx_description
1 polymer ?
#
loop_
_entity_poly.entity_id
_entity_poly.type
_entity_poly.pdbx_seq_one_letter_code
_entity_poly.pdbx_strand_id
1 'polypeptide(L)'
;GLPHTEPPVLGNKGTLFTFASPLHRRVAYRRLFPGLEPDAIFENLSLRQLCINAIARFNPHAIQSRRHSKSDKNWGIPEATFQDELYFCLSLELHYIPILSEYCHSKAGRIDFYVSDRKWGIEVLQSGGTAEIANHTARFAPGGNYQQWGMNDYIILSFCSRDVLRTVTVEGKLPCDLSLSLHH
;
A
#
# COMPACT_ATOMS: atom_id res chain seq x y z
N GLY A 1 11.46 20.29 -11.14
CA GLY A 1 12.48 19.96 -12.14
C GLY A 1 11.86 20.12 -13.51
N LEU A 2 12.56 20.76 -14.44
CA LEU A 2 12.12 20.84 -15.84
C LEU A 2 12.37 19.49 -16.53
N PRO A 3 11.48 19.02 -17.40
CA PRO A 3 11.75 17.83 -18.21
C PRO A 3 12.88 18.13 -19.20
N HIS A 4 13.87 17.23 -19.27
CA HIS A 4 14.88 17.25 -20.32
C HIS A 4 14.38 16.41 -21.49
N THR A 5 14.40 17.00 -22.68
CA THR A 5 14.12 16.32 -23.94
C THR A 5 15.43 16.19 -24.70
N GLU A 6 15.83 14.98 -25.06
CA GLU A 6 16.94 14.78 -26.01
C GLU A 6 16.38 14.76 -27.43
N PRO A 7 17.06 15.40 -28.40
CA PRO A 7 16.66 15.28 -29.80
C PRO A 7 16.74 13.81 -30.22
N PRO A 8 15.75 13.29 -30.96
CA PRO A 8 15.73 11.88 -31.35
C PRO A 8 16.95 11.53 -32.20
N VAL A 9 17.58 10.40 -31.88
CA VAL A 9 18.53 9.75 -32.78
C VAL A 9 17.79 9.43 -34.08
N LEU A 10 18.38 9.84 -35.21
CA LEU A 10 17.81 9.76 -36.56
C LEU A 10 17.08 8.41 -36.78
N GLY A 11 15.75 8.46 -36.97
CA GLY A 11 14.96 7.29 -37.42
C GLY A 11 13.65 7.03 -36.67
N ASN A 12 13.49 7.51 -35.43
CA ASN A 12 12.25 7.32 -34.68
C ASN A 12 11.39 8.60 -34.67
N LYS A 13 10.16 8.53 -35.18
CA LYS A 13 9.19 9.65 -35.22
C LYS A 13 8.56 9.94 -33.85
N GLY A 14 9.35 10.00 -32.78
CA GLY A 14 8.86 10.19 -31.42
C GLY A 14 9.79 11.04 -30.57
N THR A 15 9.21 11.87 -29.70
CA THR A 15 9.94 12.59 -28.65
C THR A 15 10.21 11.64 -27.48
N LEU A 16 11.49 11.45 -27.13
CA LEU A 16 11.89 10.68 -25.95
C LEU A 16 11.91 11.59 -24.71
N PHE A 17 11.23 11.16 -23.64
CA PHE A 17 11.23 11.87 -22.36
C PHE A 17 12.08 11.11 -21.33
N THR A 18 13.06 11.80 -20.75
CA THR A 18 13.87 11.27 -19.65
C THR A 18 13.45 11.92 -18.35
N PHE A 19 13.15 11.12 -17.32
CA PHE A 19 12.70 11.61 -16.03
C PHE A 19 13.76 11.38 -14.95
N ALA A 20 13.92 12.35 -14.05
CA ALA A 20 14.90 12.28 -12.96
C ALA A 20 14.66 11.13 -11.97
N SER A 21 13.45 10.58 -11.91
CA SER A 21 13.11 9.40 -11.10
C SER A 21 11.79 8.77 -11.57
N PRO A 22 11.48 7.52 -11.18
CA PRO A 22 10.18 6.90 -11.43
C PRO A 22 9.00 7.72 -10.87
N LEU A 23 9.18 8.34 -9.69
CA LEU A 23 8.15 9.21 -9.10
C LEU A 23 7.93 10.48 -9.94
N HIS A 24 9.02 11.08 -10.44
CA HIS A 24 8.93 12.24 -11.32
C HIS A 24 8.24 11.88 -12.63
N ARG A 25 8.56 10.73 -13.24
CA ARG A 25 7.85 10.18 -14.40
C ARG A 25 6.35 10.10 -14.13
N ARG A 26 5.95 9.49 -13.01
CA ARG A 26 4.53 9.34 -12.63
C ARG A 26 3.79 10.67 -12.54
N VAL A 27 4.37 11.66 -11.86
CA VAL A 27 3.76 12.99 -11.70
C VAL A 27 3.67 13.73 -13.04
N ALA A 28 4.74 13.69 -13.84
CA ALA A 28 4.77 14.33 -15.14
C ALA A 28 3.79 13.67 -16.10
N TYR A 29 3.76 12.33 -16.16
CA TYR A 29 2.88 11.58 -17.05
C TYR A 29 1.41 11.95 -16.82
N ARG A 30 0.95 11.95 -15.56
CA ARG A 30 -0.44 12.34 -15.24
C ARG A 30 -0.81 13.78 -15.59
N ARG A 31 0.16 14.69 -15.58
CA ARG A 31 -0.09 16.09 -15.93
C ARG A 31 -0.05 16.33 -17.42
N LEU A 32 0.71 15.53 -18.16
CA LEU A 32 0.99 15.74 -19.57
C LEU A 32 0.09 14.90 -20.49
N PHE A 33 -0.32 13.71 -20.05
CA PHE A 33 -1.07 12.77 -20.88
C PHE A 33 -2.43 12.44 -20.25
N PRO A 34 -3.52 12.50 -21.02
CA PRO A 34 -4.81 11.97 -20.60
C PRO A 34 -4.80 10.44 -20.70
N GLY A 35 -5.18 9.76 -19.63
CA GLY A 35 -5.32 8.30 -19.59
C GLY A 35 -4.22 7.55 -18.84
N LEU A 36 -4.30 6.22 -18.89
CA LEU A 36 -3.32 5.30 -18.28
C LEU A 36 -2.08 5.19 -19.18
N GLU A 37 -0.93 4.90 -18.56
CA GLU A 37 0.31 4.70 -19.31
C GLU A 37 0.21 3.44 -20.21
N PRO A 38 0.65 3.45 -21.49
CA PRO A 38 0.41 2.33 -22.41
C PRO A 38 1.03 0.99 -21.97
N ASP A 39 2.10 1.04 -21.16
CA ASP A 39 2.75 -0.14 -20.59
C ASP A 39 2.02 -0.66 -19.34
N ALA A 40 0.80 -0.16 -19.08
CA ALA A 40 0.07 -0.41 -17.87
C ALA A 40 -0.61 -1.78 -17.81
N ILE A 41 0.16 -2.86 -17.89
CA ILE A 41 -0.41 -4.21 -17.95
C ILE A 41 -0.28 -4.87 -16.57
N PHE A 42 -1.29 -4.69 -15.72
CA PHE A 42 -1.52 -5.49 -14.52
C PHE A 42 -2.89 -6.17 -14.57
N GLU A 43 -3.28 -6.74 -15.71
CA GLU A 43 -4.62 -7.32 -15.88
C GLU A 43 -4.94 -8.47 -14.93
N ASN A 44 -3.95 -9.06 -14.25
CA ASN A 44 -4.14 -10.24 -13.38
C ASN A 44 -3.56 -10.10 -11.96
N LEU A 45 -3.15 -8.91 -11.51
CA LEU A 45 -2.67 -8.75 -10.13
C LEU A 45 -3.86 -8.60 -9.18
N SER A 46 -3.96 -9.44 -8.15
CA SER A 46 -4.94 -9.25 -7.06
C SER A 46 -4.39 -8.35 -5.97
N LEU A 47 -5.26 -7.71 -5.18
CA LEU A 47 -4.86 -6.89 -4.04
C LEU A 47 -3.97 -7.67 -3.05
N ARG A 48 -4.33 -8.93 -2.79
CA ARG A 48 -3.53 -9.83 -1.94
C ARG A 48 -2.13 -10.05 -2.50
N GLN A 49 -2.01 -10.38 -3.79
CA GLN A 49 -0.70 -10.64 -4.40
C GLN A 49 0.16 -9.38 -4.43
N LEU A 50 -0.44 -8.23 -4.71
CA LEU A 50 0.21 -6.92 -4.63
C LEU A 50 0.83 -6.68 -3.24
N CYS A 51 0.04 -6.85 -2.17
CA CYS A 51 0.52 -6.64 -0.82
C CYS A 51 1.62 -7.64 -0.43
N ILE A 52 1.50 -8.92 -0.82
CA ILE A 52 2.55 -9.93 -0.58
C ILE A 52 3.85 -9.52 -1.28
N ASN A 53 3.78 -9.11 -2.54
CA ASN A 53 4.96 -8.68 -3.28
C ASN A 53 5.61 -7.44 -2.65
N ALA A 54 4.80 -6.47 -2.21
CA ALA A 54 5.29 -5.26 -1.56
C ALA A 54 5.99 -5.60 -0.23
N ILE A 55 5.37 -6.41 0.62
CA ILE A 55 5.95 -6.84 1.90
C ILE A 55 7.25 -7.62 1.70
N ALA A 56 7.32 -8.48 0.67
CA ALA A 56 8.53 -9.24 0.35
C ALA A 56 9.73 -8.34 -0.03
N ARG A 57 9.49 -7.06 -0.35
CA ARG A 57 10.52 -6.06 -0.69
C ARG A 57 10.90 -5.17 0.48
N PHE A 58 10.28 -5.32 1.65
CA PHE A 58 10.58 -4.49 2.81
C PHE A 58 12.06 -4.56 3.16
N ASN A 59 12.67 -3.39 3.28
CA ASN A 59 14.02 -3.25 3.77
C ASN A 59 14.00 -3.30 5.32
N PRO A 60 14.58 -4.34 5.95
CA PRO A 60 14.59 -4.43 7.41
C PRO A 60 15.26 -3.23 8.07
N HIS A 61 16.24 -2.60 7.42
CA HIS A 61 16.93 -1.42 7.95
C HIS A 61 16.03 -0.17 7.98
N ALA A 62 15.15 -0.01 6.99
CA ALA A 62 14.18 1.09 6.97
C ALA A 62 13.22 1.01 8.17
N ILE A 63 12.89 -0.22 8.59
CA ILE A 63 11.98 -0.50 9.71
C ILE A 63 12.68 -0.43 11.07
N GLN A 64 13.90 -0.98 11.18
CA GLN A 64 14.64 -1.06 12.44
C GLN A 64 15.23 0.28 12.89
N SER A 65 15.58 1.16 11.96
CA SER A 65 16.17 2.47 12.26
C SER A 65 15.26 3.40 13.07
N ARG A 66 13.95 3.12 13.11
CA ARG A 66 12.93 3.92 13.79
C ARG A 66 12.36 3.26 15.04
N ARG A 67 13.07 2.28 15.62
CA ARG A 67 12.70 1.68 16.90
C ARG A 67 12.85 2.71 18.02
N HIS A 68 11.73 3.07 18.66
CA HIS A 68 11.75 3.72 19.96
C HIS A 68 11.99 2.68 21.07
N SER A 69 12.37 3.13 22.26
CA SER A 69 12.68 2.25 23.39
C SER A 69 11.54 1.26 23.66
N LYS A 70 11.91 0.01 23.96
CA LYS A 70 10.99 -1.12 24.15
C LYS A 70 9.94 -0.78 25.21
N SER A 71 8.66 -0.82 24.82
CA SER A 71 7.57 -1.12 25.75
C SER A 71 7.11 -2.55 25.48
N ASP A 72 6.86 -3.32 26.54
CA ASP A 72 6.80 -4.79 26.54
C ASP A 72 5.65 -5.43 25.74
N LYS A 73 4.87 -4.65 24.99
CA LYS A 73 3.70 -5.14 24.22
C LYS A 73 3.76 -4.89 22.73
N ASN A 74 4.72 -4.08 22.25
CA ASN A 74 4.86 -3.70 20.84
C ASN A 74 6.31 -3.87 20.39
N TRP A 75 6.52 -4.03 19.08
CA TRP A 75 7.87 -4.06 18.47
C TRP A 75 8.69 -2.76 18.70
N GLY A 76 8.11 -1.73 19.32
CA GLY A 76 8.70 -0.41 19.51
C GLY A 76 8.82 0.37 18.20
N ILE A 77 8.25 -0.13 17.10
CA ILE A 77 8.30 0.48 15.77
C ILE A 77 6.97 1.19 15.53
N PRO A 78 6.95 2.50 15.24
CA PRO A 78 5.72 3.22 14.92
C PRO A 78 5.01 2.65 13.70
N GLU A 79 3.67 2.64 13.70
CA GLU A 79 2.84 2.26 12.54
C GLU A 79 3.21 3.03 11.27
N ALA A 80 3.47 4.33 11.41
CA ALA A 80 3.94 5.19 10.32
C ALA A 80 5.20 4.66 9.63
N THR A 81 6.05 3.89 10.31
CA THR A 81 7.24 3.27 9.70
C THR A 81 6.86 2.15 8.74
N PHE A 82 5.88 1.33 9.11
CA PHE A 82 5.34 0.29 8.22
C PHE A 82 4.55 0.91 7.07
N GLN A 83 3.80 1.99 7.32
CA GLN A 83 3.11 2.73 6.28
C GLN A 83 4.09 3.35 5.27
N ASP A 84 5.15 4.02 5.71
CA ASP A 84 6.18 4.62 4.83
C ASP A 84 6.84 3.57 3.93
N GLU A 85 7.28 2.45 4.52
CA GLU A 85 7.93 1.37 3.79
C GLU A 85 6.95 0.68 2.82
N LEU A 86 5.71 0.45 3.26
CA LEU A 86 4.68 -0.12 2.42
C LEU A 86 4.35 0.78 1.23
N TYR A 87 4.23 2.09 1.45
CA TYR A 87 4.02 3.06 0.38
C TYR A 87 5.14 3.01 -0.67
N PHE A 88 6.39 2.96 -0.20
CA PHE A 88 7.55 2.84 -1.09
C PHE A 88 7.48 1.54 -1.91
N CYS A 89 7.32 0.38 -1.28
CA CYS A 89 7.27 -0.90 -1.99
C CYS A 89 6.04 -1.03 -2.91
N LEU A 90 4.87 -0.53 -2.50
CA LEU A 90 3.69 -0.47 -3.35
C LEU A 90 3.93 0.41 -4.57
N SER A 91 4.68 1.51 -4.44
CA SER A 91 5.02 2.37 -5.58
C SER A 91 5.91 1.67 -6.62
N LEU A 92 6.70 0.69 -6.19
CA LEU A 92 7.49 -0.15 -7.09
C LEU A 92 6.61 -1.17 -7.80
N GLU A 93 5.66 -1.79 -7.10
CA GLU A 93 4.75 -2.79 -7.68
C GLU A 93 3.70 -2.17 -8.59
N LEU A 94 3.14 -1.02 -8.21
CA LEU A 94 2.05 -0.36 -8.94
C LEU A 94 2.55 0.57 -10.03
N HIS A 95 3.87 0.84 -10.07
CA HIS A 95 4.55 1.76 -10.98
C HIS A 95 3.83 3.12 -11.11
N TYR A 96 2.90 3.23 -12.05
CA TYR A 96 2.18 4.46 -12.42
C TYR A 96 0.80 4.60 -11.74
N ILE A 97 0.22 3.54 -11.15
CA ILE A 97 -1.13 3.60 -10.55
C ILE A 97 -1.13 4.52 -9.32
N PRO A 98 -2.15 5.40 -9.16
CA PRO A 98 -2.28 6.26 -7.98
C PRO A 98 -2.47 5.46 -6.71
N ILE A 99 -1.54 5.66 -5.77
CA ILE A 99 -1.73 5.33 -4.37
C ILE A 99 -1.95 6.66 -3.65
N LEU A 100 -3.12 6.81 -3.04
CA LEU A 100 -3.45 7.93 -2.16
C LEU A 100 -3.22 7.46 -0.73
N SER A 101 -2.20 8.01 -0.07
CA SER A 101 -1.99 7.81 1.36
C SER A 101 -2.98 8.64 2.15
N GLU A 102 -3.42 8.13 3.30
CA GLU A 102 -4.28 8.87 4.24
C GLU A 102 -5.57 9.38 3.55
N TYR A 103 -6.14 8.55 2.68
CA TYR A 103 -7.26 8.93 1.81
C TYR A 103 -8.57 9.03 2.60
N CYS A 104 -9.32 10.07 2.28
CA CYS A 104 -10.53 10.46 3.00
C CYS A 104 -11.56 10.90 1.96
N HIS A 105 -12.53 10.02 1.62
CA HIS A 105 -13.59 10.36 0.67
C HIS A 105 -14.66 11.27 1.29
N SER A 106 -14.85 11.18 2.61
CA SER A 106 -15.84 11.93 3.39
C SER A 106 -15.23 12.35 4.73
N LYS A 107 -15.87 13.27 5.49
CA LYS A 107 -15.38 13.63 6.84
C LYS A 107 -15.38 12.47 7.84
N ALA A 108 -15.94 11.30 7.50
CA ALA A 108 -16.00 10.12 8.34
C ALA A 108 -14.98 9.06 7.87
N GLY A 109 -13.92 8.87 8.66
CA GLY A 109 -12.92 7.84 8.45
C GLY A 109 -11.78 8.24 7.50
N ARG A 110 -10.69 7.49 7.55
CA ARG A 110 -9.49 7.68 6.74
C ARG A 110 -8.81 6.34 6.54
N ILE A 111 -8.60 5.97 5.29
CA ILE A 111 -7.89 4.74 4.94
C ILE A 111 -6.42 5.05 4.71
N ASP A 112 -5.53 4.17 5.19
CA ASP A 112 -4.09 4.39 5.07
C ASP A 112 -3.65 4.46 3.61
N PHE A 113 -4.13 3.56 2.75
CA PHE A 113 -3.89 3.62 1.32
C PHE A 113 -5.12 3.30 0.49
N TYR A 114 -5.32 4.09 -0.56
CA TYR A 114 -6.33 3.85 -1.58
C TYR A 114 -5.70 3.80 -2.97
N VAL A 115 -5.93 2.70 -3.70
CA VAL A 115 -5.46 2.49 -5.07
C VAL A 115 -6.58 2.89 -6.03
N SER A 116 -6.53 4.12 -6.57
CA SER A 116 -7.68 4.77 -7.20
C SER A 116 -8.26 4.03 -8.39
N ASP A 117 -7.40 3.54 -9.30
CA ASP A 117 -7.85 2.95 -10.57
C ASP A 117 -8.52 1.58 -10.35
N ARG A 118 -8.10 0.88 -9.29
CA ARG A 118 -8.65 -0.43 -8.90
C ARG A 118 -9.74 -0.31 -7.83
N LYS A 119 -9.89 0.87 -7.22
CA LYS A 119 -10.72 1.11 -6.03
C LYS A 119 -10.42 0.14 -4.90
N TRP A 120 -9.14 -0.05 -4.59
CA TRP A 120 -8.72 -0.93 -3.50
C TRP A 120 -8.36 -0.15 -2.24
N GLY A 121 -8.74 -0.69 -1.10
CA GLY A 121 -8.38 -0.16 0.22
C GLY A 121 -7.33 -1.01 0.93
N ILE A 122 -6.36 -0.38 1.58
CA ILE A 122 -5.37 -1.04 2.43
C ILE A 122 -5.30 -0.29 3.77
N GLU A 123 -5.46 -1.02 4.87
CA GLU A 123 -5.24 -0.55 6.24
C GLU A 123 -4.04 -1.28 6.84
N VAL A 124 -3.20 -0.55 7.57
CA VAL A 124 -2.01 -1.08 8.25
C VAL A 124 -2.25 -1.03 9.75
N LEU A 125 -2.02 -2.14 10.44
CA LEU A 125 -2.11 -2.24 11.88
C LEU A 125 -0.78 -2.70 12.44
N GLN A 126 -0.10 -1.84 13.20
CA GLN A 126 1.17 -2.20 13.85
C GLN A 126 0.97 -2.57 15.32
N SER A 127 -0.07 -2.02 15.95
CA SER A 127 -0.43 -2.29 17.34
C SER A 127 -1.94 -2.26 17.52
N GLY A 128 -2.43 -2.92 18.56
CA GLY A 128 -3.87 -3.04 18.82
C GLY A 128 -4.27 -4.49 19.09
N GLY A 129 -5.29 -4.67 19.92
CA GLY A 129 -5.85 -5.98 20.24
C GLY A 129 -6.96 -6.40 19.27
N THR A 130 -7.69 -7.45 19.66
CA THR A 130 -8.87 -7.93 18.91
C THR A 130 -9.91 -6.82 18.69
N ALA A 131 -10.02 -5.86 19.62
CA ALA A 131 -10.95 -4.73 19.50
C ALA A 131 -10.55 -3.74 18.38
N GLU A 132 -9.27 -3.38 18.24
CA GLU A 132 -8.83 -2.54 17.13
C GLU A 132 -9.05 -3.23 15.78
N ILE A 133 -8.72 -4.52 15.67
CA ILE A 133 -8.95 -5.29 14.44
C ILE A 133 -10.44 -5.35 14.09
N ALA A 134 -11.31 -5.58 15.09
CA ALA A 134 -12.76 -5.56 14.91
C ALA A 134 -13.26 -4.18 14.47
N ASN A 135 -12.75 -3.09 15.07
CA ASN A 135 -13.10 -1.73 14.69
C ASN A 135 -12.73 -1.40 13.24
N HIS A 136 -11.53 -1.81 12.77
CA HIS A 136 -11.15 -1.60 11.37
C HIS A 136 -12.01 -2.46 10.43
N THR A 137 -12.26 -3.72 10.79
CA THR A 137 -13.14 -4.61 10.02
C THR A 137 -14.56 -4.04 9.90
N ALA A 138 -15.09 -3.47 10.98
CA ALA A 138 -16.42 -2.84 11.01
C ALA A 138 -16.55 -1.63 10.07
N ARG A 139 -15.45 -0.93 9.75
CA ARG A 139 -15.48 0.18 8.77
C ARG A 139 -15.81 -0.31 7.35
N PHE A 140 -15.42 -1.54 7.02
CA PHE A 140 -15.68 -2.17 5.72
C PHE A 140 -16.97 -3.00 5.69
N ALA A 141 -17.52 -3.36 6.85
CA ALA A 141 -18.77 -4.09 6.95
C ALA A 141 -19.95 -3.29 6.34
N PRO A 142 -21.07 -3.96 5.96
CA PRO A 142 -22.30 -3.27 5.59
C PRO A 142 -22.74 -2.29 6.69
N GLY A 143 -23.02 -1.04 6.32
CA GLY A 143 -23.29 0.08 7.22
C GLY A 143 -22.05 0.83 7.73
N GLY A 144 -20.85 0.32 7.44
CA GLY A 144 -19.58 0.92 7.84
C GLY A 144 -19.20 2.15 7.00
N ASN A 145 -18.31 2.98 7.56
CA ASN A 145 -17.89 4.26 6.97
C ASN A 145 -17.32 4.13 5.54
N TYR A 146 -16.76 2.98 5.17
CA TYR A 146 -16.14 2.78 3.86
C TYR A 146 -17.07 2.14 2.84
N GLN A 147 -18.25 1.65 3.24
CA GLN A 147 -19.21 1.07 2.29
C GLN A 147 -19.58 2.07 1.18
N GLN A 148 -19.75 3.35 1.55
CA GLN A 148 -20.12 4.41 0.62
C GLN A 148 -19.04 4.73 -0.41
N TRP A 149 -17.80 4.26 -0.20
CA TRP A 149 -16.67 4.61 -1.06
C TRP A 149 -16.60 3.71 -2.30
N GLY A 150 -17.44 2.67 -2.38
CA GLY A 150 -17.57 1.82 -3.56
C GLY A 150 -16.29 1.07 -3.94
N MET A 151 -15.54 0.61 -2.93
CA MET A 151 -14.32 -0.16 -3.12
C MET A 151 -14.63 -1.52 -3.76
N ASN A 152 -13.76 -1.98 -4.65
CA ASN A 152 -13.89 -3.29 -5.28
C ASN A 152 -13.28 -4.41 -4.42
N ASP A 153 -12.26 -4.09 -3.63
CA ASP A 153 -11.57 -5.02 -2.73
C ASP A 153 -10.87 -4.25 -1.61
N TYR A 154 -10.60 -4.90 -0.48
CA TYR A 154 -9.84 -4.31 0.61
C TYR A 154 -9.06 -5.35 1.41
N ILE A 155 -7.98 -4.92 2.05
CA ILE A 155 -7.17 -5.77 2.92
C ILE A 155 -6.68 -5.01 4.15
N ILE A 156 -6.65 -5.70 5.29
CA ILE A 156 -6.06 -5.20 6.52
C ILE A 156 -4.77 -5.98 6.75
N LEU A 157 -3.64 -5.28 6.82
CA LEU A 157 -2.32 -5.85 7.04
C LEU A 157 -1.94 -5.67 8.51
N SER A 158 -1.88 -6.76 9.26
CA SER A 158 -1.44 -6.74 10.66
C SER A 158 0.04 -7.10 10.78
N PHE A 159 0.83 -6.17 11.32
CA PHE A 159 2.23 -6.34 11.72
C PHE A 159 2.38 -6.46 13.25
N CYS A 160 1.30 -6.78 13.95
CA CYS A 160 1.29 -7.03 15.39
C CYS A 160 2.14 -8.26 15.76
N SER A 161 2.53 -8.39 17.05
CA SER A 161 3.15 -9.63 17.55
C SER A 161 2.21 -10.83 17.35
N ARG A 162 2.78 -12.01 17.09
CA ARG A 162 2.02 -13.27 16.94
C ARG A 162 1.14 -13.57 18.16
N ASP A 163 1.53 -13.14 19.35
CA ASP A 163 0.77 -13.38 20.58
C ASP A 163 -0.57 -12.65 20.57
N VAL A 164 -0.63 -11.49 19.90
CA VAL A 164 -1.87 -10.72 19.72
C VAL A 164 -2.79 -11.45 18.74
N LEU A 165 -2.25 -11.96 17.63
CA LEU A 165 -3.02 -12.66 16.60
C LEU A 165 -3.69 -13.94 17.10
N ARG A 166 -3.07 -14.66 18.04
CA ARG A 166 -3.64 -15.87 18.67
C ARG A 166 -4.92 -15.60 19.47
N THR A 167 -5.15 -14.35 19.84
CA THR A 167 -6.31 -13.92 20.65
C THR A 167 -7.44 -13.35 19.78
N VAL A 168 -7.21 -13.20 18.47
CA VAL A 168 -8.18 -12.63 17.53
C VAL A 168 -9.08 -13.75 17.00
N THR A 169 -10.33 -13.78 17.45
CA THR A 169 -11.37 -14.59 16.82
C THR A 169 -11.92 -13.81 15.63
N VAL A 170 -11.40 -14.09 14.43
CA VAL A 170 -12.01 -13.57 13.20
C VAL A 170 -13.22 -14.44 12.91
N GLU A 171 -14.44 -13.88 12.92
CA GLU A 171 -15.60 -14.55 12.35
C GLU A 171 -15.45 -14.59 10.83
N GLY A 172 -14.77 -15.64 10.35
CA GLY A 172 -14.43 -15.84 8.95
C GLY A 172 -13.26 -16.81 8.85
N LYS A 173 -13.41 -17.84 8.03
CA LYS A 173 -12.42 -18.91 7.86
C LYS A 173 -11.08 -18.29 7.42
N LEU A 174 -10.10 -18.17 8.33
CA LEU A 174 -8.72 -17.86 7.97
C LEU A 174 -8.22 -18.96 7.03
N PRO A 175 -7.84 -18.67 5.77
CA PRO A 175 -7.12 -19.66 4.96
C PRO A 175 -5.81 -19.97 5.68
N CYS A 176 -5.58 -21.26 5.95
CA CYS A 176 -4.61 -21.77 6.90
C CYS A 176 -3.11 -21.50 6.63
N ASP A 177 -2.74 -20.67 5.65
CA ASP A 177 -1.35 -20.50 5.24
C ASP A 177 -0.95 -19.03 5.12
N LEU A 178 -0.67 -18.37 6.24
CA LEU A 178 0.17 -17.17 6.28
C LEU A 178 1.00 -17.14 7.58
N SER A 179 1.83 -18.17 7.79
CA SER A 179 3.02 -18.07 8.64
C SER A 179 4.27 -17.98 7.77
N LEU A 180 4.57 -16.79 7.24
CA LEU A 180 5.93 -16.53 6.76
C LEU A 180 6.80 -16.29 7.99
N SER A 181 7.43 -17.36 8.46
CA SER A 181 8.50 -17.29 9.44
C SER A 181 9.77 -16.85 8.69
N LEU A 182 10.17 -15.59 8.86
CA LEU A 182 11.54 -15.16 8.59
C LEU A 182 12.44 -15.82 9.64
N HIS A 183 13.00 -16.97 9.29
CA HIS A 183 14.13 -17.53 10.02
C HIS A 183 15.40 -16.81 9.57
N HIS A 184 16.17 -16.37 10.57
CA HIS A 184 17.54 -15.88 10.44
C HIS A 184 18.47 -16.91 9.79
#